data_AF-A0A1G9SN54-F1
#
_entry.id   AF-A0A1G9SN54-F1
#
_cell.length_a   1.000
_cell.length_b   1.000
_cell.length_c   1.000
_cell.angle_alpha   90.00
_cell.angle_beta   90.00
_cell.angle_gamma   90.00
#
_symmetry.space_group_name_H-M   'P 1'
#
loop_
_entity.id
_entity.type
_entity.pdbx_description
1 polymer ?
#
loop_
_entity_poly.entity_id
_entity_poly.type
_entity_poly.pdbx_seq_one_letter_code
_entity_poly.pdbx_strand_id
1 'polypeptide(L)'
;MTEADLVDLFHSDPMAQPLTYPGRIPTTSGVLVDDAYLPLRLVEDAPAEDWQLGDETLHKFLARLECSPMSERHPVVAVGSNASPSQMRRKYVSQGFSPIIPMTLADVYGIAPGVSAHVNRWGYVPAVPVEAPGETSRLFVVWLDERELAALDVTEPNYWRRRLPADRHPVTLESGVRLPPCFVYVGKHGCLVDEGGAARRLTDQHTLIQVLLDESAELRRLCGSTAEEFISSVRDEALRDTIYQLFPAERRAQQQPELVGLPSI
;
A
#
# COMPACT_ATOMS: atom_id res chain seq x y z
N MET A 1 2.62 14.45 16.73
CA MET A 1 1.30 14.33 16.08
C MET A 1 0.27 14.81 17.07
N THR A 2 -0.54 15.80 16.71
CA THR A 2 -1.61 16.35 17.56
C THR A 2 -2.86 15.48 17.47
N GLU A 3 -3.79 15.61 18.42
CA GLU A 3 -5.08 14.89 18.39
C GLU A 3 -5.90 15.26 17.14
N ALA A 4 -5.72 16.48 16.60
CA ALA A 4 -6.31 16.91 15.35
C ALA A 4 -5.75 16.18 14.12
N ASP A 5 -4.45 15.84 14.12
CA ASP A 5 -3.81 15.08 13.04
C ASP A 5 -4.32 13.62 12.99
N LEU A 6 -4.75 13.07 14.14
CA LEU A 6 -5.27 11.70 14.25
C LEU A 6 -6.71 11.57 13.73
N VAL A 7 -7.58 12.55 14.01
CA VAL A 7 -8.95 12.61 13.47
C VAL A 7 -8.94 12.71 11.93
N ASP A 8 -7.92 13.36 11.37
CA ASP A 8 -7.79 13.57 9.94
C ASP A 8 -7.50 12.27 9.14
N LEU A 9 -6.88 11.26 9.77
CA LEU A 9 -6.50 10.00 9.10
C LEU A 9 -7.68 9.23 8.50
N PHE A 10 -8.90 9.45 9.00
CA PHE A 10 -10.11 8.74 8.59
C PHE A 10 -11.02 9.52 7.64
N HIS A 11 -10.67 10.78 7.30
CA HIS A 11 -11.52 11.65 6.47
C HIS A 11 -11.40 11.39 4.95
N SER A 12 -10.27 10.87 4.46
CA SER A 12 -10.06 10.66 3.03
C SER A 12 -10.51 9.26 2.58
N ASP A 13 -11.52 9.20 1.70
CA ASP A 13 -11.98 7.97 1.02
C ASP A 13 -11.64 8.02 -0.48
N PRO A 14 -10.59 7.31 -0.94
CA PRO A 14 -10.24 7.18 -2.36
C PRO A 14 -11.32 6.62 -3.29
N MET A 15 -12.37 5.96 -2.77
CA MET A 15 -13.49 5.53 -3.61
C MET A 15 -14.46 6.67 -3.92
N ALA A 16 -14.63 7.60 -2.97
CA ALA A 16 -15.46 8.79 -3.14
C ALA A 16 -14.66 9.96 -3.75
N GLN A 17 -13.37 10.06 -3.43
CA GLN A 17 -12.45 11.12 -3.85
C GLN A 17 -11.17 10.48 -4.41
N PRO A 18 -11.15 10.01 -5.67
CA PRO A 18 -10.07 9.20 -6.23
C PRO A 18 -8.69 9.84 -6.18
N LEU A 19 -8.63 11.17 -6.29
CA LEU A 19 -7.38 11.92 -6.19
C LEU A 19 -6.69 11.81 -4.82
N THR A 20 -7.41 11.35 -3.79
CA THR A 20 -6.84 11.14 -2.44
C THR A 20 -6.15 9.79 -2.28
N TYR A 21 -6.16 8.90 -3.28
CA TYR A 21 -5.41 7.65 -3.22
C TYR A 21 -3.90 7.91 -2.96
N PRO A 22 -3.22 7.13 -2.09
CA PRO A 22 -3.63 5.89 -1.41
C PRO A 22 -4.51 6.06 -0.17
N GLY A 23 -4.94 7.28 0.16
CA GLY A 23 -5.48 7.68 1.45
C GLY A 23 -4.38 8.33 2.30
N ARG A 24 -4.78 8.90 3.44
CA ARG A 24 -3.82 9.47 4.39
C ARG A 24 -3.00 8.36 5.06
N ILE A 25 -1.70 8.58 5.13
CA ILE A 25 -0.71 7.67 5.73
C ILE A 25 -0.12 8.37 6.97
N PRO A 26 -0.12 7.74 8.15
CA PRO A 26 0.51 8.28 9.35
C PRO A 26 2.01 8.50 9.16
N THR A 27 2.60 9.41 9.94
CA THR A 27 4.06 9.66 9.91
C THR A 27 4.84 8.86 10.95
N THR A 28 4.15 8.12 11.82
CA THR A 28 4.73 7.33 12.91
C THR A 28 4.09 5.96 12.96
N SER A 29 4.81 4.99 13.53
CA SER A 29 4.25 3.69 13.91
C SER A 29 3.08 3.83 14.89
N GLY A 30 2.20 2.83 14.92
CA GLY A 30 0.97 2.86 15.72
C GLY A 30 0.12 1.61 15.56
N VAL A 31 -1.04 1.63 16.21
CA VAL A 31 -2.03 0.54 16.16
C VAL A 31 -3.36 1.10 15.69
N LEU A 32 -3.89 0.56 14.59
CA LEU A 32 -5.27 0.79 14.19
C LEU A 32 -6.18 0.00 15.13
N VAL A 33 -7.10 0.69 15.81
CA VAL A 33 -8.11 0.11 16.69
C VAL A 33 -9.44 0.78 16.35
N ASP A 34 -10.37 0.01 15.78
CA ASP A 34 -11.67 0.54 15.32
C ASP A 34 -11.52 1.75 14.37
N ASP A 35 -11.84 2.96 14.84
CA ASP A 35 -11.78 4.24 14.15
C ASP A 35 -10.67 5.17 14.70
N ALA A 36 -9.74 4.62 15.47
CA ALA A 36 -8.61 5.33 16.05
C ALA A 36 -7.27 4.75 15.55
N TYR A 37 -6.26 5.62 15.51
CA TYR A 37 -4.87 5.24 15.32
C TYR A 37 -4.06 5.64 16.55
N LEU A 38 -3.64 4.66 17.34
CA LEU A 38 -2.94 4.88 18.59
C LEU A 38 -1.42 4.88 18.34
N PRO A 39 -0.70 5.99 18.55
CA PRO A 39 0.72 6.06 18.22
C PRO A 39 1.57 5.14 19.11
N LEU A 40 2.53 4.45 18.50
CA LEU A 40 3.56 3.69 19.21
C LEU A 40 4.79 4.58 19.41
N ARG A 41 5.37 4.53 20.62
CA ARG A 41 6.69 5.11 20.88
C ARG A 41 7.73 4.01 20.79
N LEU A 42 8.65 4.21 19.86
CA LEU A 42 9.78 3.33 19.61
C LEU A 42 10.61 3.08 20.87
N VAL A 43 11.08 1.84 20.98
CA VAL A 43 12.15 1.44 21.90
C VAL A 43 13.32 0.96 21.02
N GLU A 44 14.48 1.60 21.18
CA GLU A 44 15.68 1.28 20.40
C GLU A 44 16.13 -0.17 20.60
N ASP A 45 16.62 -0.81 19.53
CA ASP A 45 17.10 -2.19 19.50
C ASP A 45 16.10 -3.24 20.01
N ALA A 46 14.82 -2.88 20.10
CA ALA A 46 13.77 -3.75 20.60
C ALA A 46 12.76 -4.13 19.49
N PRO A 47 12.18 -5.35 19.54
CA PRO A 47 11.11 -5.74 18.65
C PRO A 47 9.87 -4.86 18.88
N ALA A 48 9.01 -4.75 17.86
CA ALA A 48 7.84 -3.88 17.90
C ALA A 48 6.87 -4.20 19.05
N GLU A 49 6.82 -5.44 19.53
CA GLU A 49 5.97 -5.85 20.66
C GLU A 49 6.38 -5.22 22.01
N ASP A 50 7.63 -4.78 22.13
CA ASP A 50 8.14 -4.09 23.32
C ASP A 50 8.00 -2.56 23.25
N TRP A 51 7.55 -2.03 22.10
CA TRP A 51 7.31 -0.61 21.93
C TRP A 51 6.14 -0.14 22.80
N GLN A 52 6.17 1.14 23.20
CA GLN A 52 5.23 1.68 24.18
C GLN A 52 3.97 2.21 23.49
N LEU A 53 2.81 1.78 23.99
CA LEU A 53 1.49 2.31 23.66
C LEU A 53 0.87 2.89 24.94
N GLY A 54 0.84 4.23 25.07
CA GLY A 54 0.44 4.85 26.33
C GLY A 54 1.41 4.47 27.46
N ASP A 55 0.92 3.78 28.49
CA ASP A 55 1.69 3.35 29.67
C ASP A 55 2.01 1.83 29.69
N GLU A 56 1.68 1.12 28.61
CA GLU A 56 1.95 -0.31 28.45
C GLU A 56 2.71 -0.63 27.16
N THR A 57 3.24 -1.85 27.05
CA THR A 57 3.86 -2.32 25.80
C THR A 57 2.78 -2.76 24.82
N LEU A 58 3.09 -2.77 23.52
CA LEU A 58 2.21 -3.34 22.50
C LEU A 58 1.84 -4.80 22.82
N HIS A 59 2.78 -5.60 23.33
CA HIS A 59 2.52 -6.97 23.78
C HIS A 59 1.41 -7.05 24.83
N LYS A 60 1.49 -6.21 25.88
CA LYS A 60 0.47 -6.17 26.95
C LYS A 60 -0.88 -5.68 26.44
N PHE A 61 -0.86 -4.68 25.56
CA PHE A 61 -2.06 -4.15 24.93
C PHE A 61 -2.80 -5.21 24.13
N LEU A 62 -2.09 -5.94 23.25
CA LEU A 62 -2.68 -7.02 22.44
C LEU A 62 -3.22 -8.16 23.32
N ALA A 63 -2.44 -8.59 24.34
CA ALA A 63 -2.87 -9.65 25.26
C ALA A 63 -4.13 -9.26 26.05
N ARG A 64 -4.24 -8.00 26.51
CA ARG A 64 -5.41 -7.48 27.22
C ARG A 64 -6.68 -7.45 26.35
N LEU A 65 -6.52 -7.26 25.04
CA LEU A 65 -7.61 -7.32 24.07
C LEU A 65 -7.83 -8.72 23.49
N GLU A 66 -7.18 -9.75 24.06
CA GLU A 66 -7.28 -11.15 23.62
C GLU A 66 -6.93 -11.33 22.13
N CYS A 67 -6.05 -10.47 21.61
CA CYS A 67 -5.57 -10.50 20.24
C CYS A 67 -4.31 -11.37 20.11
N SER A 68 -4.08 -11.93 18.91
CA SER A 68 -2.86 -12.69 18.62
C SER A 68 -1.61 -11.82 18.85
N PRO A 69 -0.56 -12.35 19.51
CA PRO A 69 0.70 -11.63 19.71
C PRO A 69 1.42 -11.38 18.38
N MET A 70 2.38 -10.45 18.37
CA MET A 70 3.15 -10.08 17.16
C MET A 70 3.87 -11.28 16.54
N SER A 71 4.35 -12.22 17.35
CA SER A 71 5.01 -13.46 16.90
C SER A 71 4.11 -14.41 16.10
N GLU A 72 2.79 -14.28 16.22
CA GLU A 72 1.79 -15.09 15.50
C GLU A 72 1.16 -14.34 14.32
N ARG A 73 1.63 -13.11 14.05
CA ARG A 73 1.15 -12.26 12.96
C ARG A 73 2.09 -12.34 11.75
N HIS A 74 1.50 -12.09 10.60
CA HIS A 74 2.17 -12.05 9.31
C HIS A 74 2.54 -10.61 8.97
N PRO A 75 3.84 -10.26 8.86
CA PRO A 75 4.25 -8.92 8.47
C PRO A 75 4.08 -8.71 6.96
N VAL A 76 3.37 -7.66 6.56
CA VAL A 76 3.12 -7.30 5.16
C VAL A 76 3.62 -5.90 4.88
N VAL A 77 4.56 -5.75 3.93
CA VAL A 77 5.04 -4.46 3.43
C VAL A 77 3.95 -3.80 2.61
N ALA A 78 3.60 -2.56 2.97
CA ALA A 78 2.59 -1.75 2.33
C ALA A 78 3.23 -0.65 1.45
N VAL A 79 3.05 -0.79 0.13
CA VAL A 79 3.52 0.18 -0.89
C VAL A 79 2.43 1.13 -1.38
N GLY A 80 1.22 1.04 -0.82
CA GLY A 80 0.03 1.76 -1.28
C GLY A 80 -1.03 1.88 -0.19
N SER A 81 -2.31 1.70 -0.54
CA SER A 81 -3.44 1.90 0.36
C SER A 81 -3.44 1.04 1.63
N ASN A 82 -2.66 -0.04 1.69
CA ASN A 82 -2.47 -0.82 2.93
C ASN A 82 -1.72 -0.04 4.02
N ALA A 83 -1.03 1.04 3.67
CA ALA A 83 -0.40 1.95 4.63
C ALA A 83 -1.39 2.98 5.22
N SER A 84 -2.62 3.05 4.69
CA SER A 84 -3.65 3.98 5.17
C SER A 84 -4.60 3.30 6.16
N PRO A 85 -4.68 3.76 7.42
CA PRO A 85 -5.57 3.18 8.43
C PRO A 85 -7.04 3.18 8.02
N SER A 86 -7.51 4.23 7.35
CA SER A 86 -8.90 4.33 6.89
C SER A 86 -9.24 3.29 5.81
N GLN A 87 -8.30 3.05 4.90
CA GLN A 87 -8.43 2.04 3.86
C GLN A 87 -8.39 0.63 4.46
N MET A 88 -7.47 0.36 5.38
CA MET A 88 -7.41 -0.90 6.11
C MET A 88 -8.71 -1.15 6.86
N ARG A 89 -9.12 -0.23 7.75
CA ARG A 89 -10.40 -0.30 8.48
C ARG A 89 -11.56 -0.63 7.57
N ARG A 90 -11.71 0.07 6.45
CA ARG A 90 -12.84 -0.15 5.54
C ARG A 90 -12.86 -1.56 4.95
N LYS A 91 -11.70 -2.09 4.56
CA LYS A 91 -11.58 -3.46 4.02
C LYS A 91 -12.13 -4.50 5.00
N TYR A 92 -11.89 -4.33 6.29
CA TYR A 92 -12.37 -5.23 7.34
C TYR A 92 -13.82 -5.00 7.74
N VAL A 93 -14.24 -3.73 7.88
CA VAL A 93 -15.64 -3.40 8.20
C VAL A 93 -16.59 -3.89 7.10
N SER A 94 -16.18 -3.81 5.82
CA SER A 94 -16.95 -4.36 4.69
C SER A 94 -17.12 -5.89 4.75
N GLN A 95 -16.28 -6.57 5.54
CA GLN A 95 -16.30 -8.01 5.79
C GLN A 95 -16.87 -8.35 7.18
N GLY A 96 -17.45 -7.37 7.88
CA GLY A 96 -18.20 -7.58 9.11
C GLY A 96 -17.37 -7.66 10.39
N PHE A 97 -16.14 -7.14 10.40
CA PHE A 97 -15.38 -7.02 11.66
C PHE A 97 -14.49 -5.79 11.74
N SER A 98 -14.24 -5.35 12.97
CA SER A 98 -13.25 -4.32 13.30
C SER A 98 -11.90 -4.97 13.60
N PRO A 99 -10.81 -4.55 12.95
CA PRO A 99 -9.50 -5.13 13.16
C PRO A 99 -8.71 -4.39 14.25
N ILE A 100 -7.71 -5.06 14.83
CA ILE A 100 -6.68 -4.45 15.69
C ILE A 100 -5.34 -4.72 15.04
N ILE A 101 -4.82 -3.74 14.30
CA ILE A 101 -3.68 -3.92 13.40
C ILE A 101 -2.51 -3.04 13.84
N PRO A 102 -1.44 -3.63 14.36
CA PRO A 102 -0.16 -2.96 14.48
C PRO A 102 0.38 -2.58 13.10
N MET A 103 0.86 -1.34 12.96
CA MET A 103 1.43 -0.78 11.75
C MET A 103 2.76 -0.10 12.10
N THR A 104 3.88 -0.64 11.64
CA THR A 104 5.22 -0.17 12.02
C THR A 104 5.99 0.35 10.81
N LEU A 105 6.72 1.44 10.97
CA LEU A 105 7.67 1.90 9.96
C LEU A 105 8.90 0.99 9.89
N ALA A 106 9.36 0.73 8.68
CA ALA A 106 10.55 -0.05 8.40
C ALA A 106 11.30 0.47 7.17
N ASP A 107 12.61 0.31 7.18
CA ASP A 107 13.48 0.43 6.02
C ASP A 107 13.42 -0.87 5.21
N VAL A 108 12.95 -0.77 3.97
CA VAL A 108 12.82 -1.87 3.02
C VAL A 108 13.79 -1.65 1.87
N TYR A 109 14.79 -2.52 1.76
CA TYR A 109 15.79 -2.43 0.69
C TYR A 109 15.27 -3.03 -0.63
N GLY A 110 15.57 -2.35 -1.74
CA GLY A 110 15.33 -2.87 -3.08
C GLY A 110 13.88 -2.81 -3.57
N ILE A 111 12.95 -2.30 -2.75
CA ILE A 111 11.53 -2.15 -3.12
C ILE A 111 11.12 -0.71 -2.89
N ALA A 112 10.37 -0.14 -3.84
CA ALA A 112 9.71 1.15 -3.65
C ALA A 112 8.26 1.14 -4.16
N PRO A 113 7.43 2.13 -3.74
CA PRO A 113 6.12 2.36 -4.32
C PRO A 113 6.22 2.80 -5.79
N GLY A 114 5.63 2.02 -6.68
CA GLY A 114 5.45 2.37 -8.09
C GLY A 114 3.99 2.40 -8.50
N VAL A 115 3.76 2.59 -9.79
CA VAL A 115 2.41 2.80 -10.34
C VAL A 115 1.94 1.57 -11.11
N SER A 116 0.74 1.06 -10.79
CA SER A 116 0.12 -0.08 -11.48
C SER A 116 -0.19 0.27 -12.94
N ALA A 117 0.00 -0.67 -13.86
CA ALA A 117 -0.47 -0.53 -15.24
C ALA A 117 -1.98 -0.81 -15.42
N HIS A 118 -2.76 -0.58 -14.38
CA HIS A 118 -4.21 -0.77 -14.35
C HIS A 118 -4.87 0.44 -13.68
N VAL A 119 -6.00 0.88 -14.24
CA VAL A 119 -6.80 1.97 -13.66
C VAL A 119 -7.92 1.39 -12.84
N ASN A 120 -8.06 1.81 -11.58
CA ASN A 120 -9.14 1.34 -10.72
C ASN A 120 -10.49 1.87 -11.20
N ARG A 121 -11.57 1.09 -11.01
CA ARG A 121 -12.95 1.49 -11.34
C ARG A 121 -13.40 2.81 -10.71
N TRP A 122 -12.77 3.21 -9.60
CA TRP A 122 -13.07 4.47 -8.92
C TRP A 122 -12.32 5.66 -9.54
N GLY A 123 -11.30 5.43 -10.36
CA GLY A 123 -10.63 6.45 -11.16
C GLY A 123 -9.21 6.83 -10.73
N TYR A 124 -8.70 6.22 -9.66
CA TYR A 124 -7.28 6.31 -9.30
C TYR A 124 -6.45 5.23 -9.99
N VAL A 125 -5.15 5.48 -10.13
CA VAL A 125 -4.15 4.51 -10.59
C VAL A 125 -3.44 3.94 -9.36
N PRO A 126 -3.67 2.65 -9.01
CA PRO A 126 -3.15 2.06 -7.78
C PRO A 126 -1.63 1.96 -7.72
N ALA A 127 -1.10 1.76 -6.53
CA ALA A 127 0.31 1.47 -6.31
C ALA A 127 0.64 -0.02 -6.51
N VAL A 128 1.83 -0.32 -7.00
CA VAL A 128 2.43 -1.66 -7.04
C VAL A 128 3.86 -1.60 -6.49
N PRO A 129 4.41 -2.69 -5.91
CA PRO A 129 5.83 -2.71 -5.58
C PRO A 129 6.63 -2.72 -6.88
N VAL A 130 7.70 -1.94 -6.93
CA VAL A 130 8.67 -1.99 -8.03
C VAL A 130 10.07 -2.22 -7.48
N GLU A 131 10.89 -2.94 -8.25
CA GLU A 131 12.30 -3.10 -7.94
C GLU A 131 12.99 -1.73 -7.92
N ALA A 132 13.84 -1.53 -6.91
CA ALA A 132 14.61 -0.32 -6.71
C ALA A 132 16.04 -0.68 -6.23
N PRO A 133 16.86 -1.36 -7.06
CA PRO A 133 18.17 -1.83 -6.62
C PRO A 133 19.04 -0.69 -6.09
N GLY A 134 19.63 -0.88 -4.91
CA GLY A 134 20.46 0.13 -4.25
C GLY A 134 19.69 1.20 -3.47
N GLU A 135 18.36 1.19 -3.50
CA GLU A 135 17.51 2.11 -2.74
C GLU A 135 16.95 1.43 -1.49
N THR A 136 16.76 2.22 -0.43
CA THR A 136 16.03 1.83 0.77
C THR A 136 14.82 2.74 0.92
N SER A 137 13.62 2.16 0.90
CA SER A 137 12.36 2.90 1.11
C SER A 137 11.91 2.78 2.55
N ARG A 138 11.50 3.90 3.15
CA ARG A 138 10.78 3.90 4.43
C ARG A 138 9.31 3.60 4.17
N LEU A 139 8.86 2.39 4.55
CA LEU A 139 7.51 1.88 4.28
C LEU A 139 6.85 1.37 5.57
N PHE A 140 5.51 1.28 5.55
CA PHE A 140 4.79 0.59 6.60
C PHE A 140 4.86 -0.92 6.42
N VAL A 141 5.01 -1.63 7.52
CA VAL A 141 4.71 -3.05 7.68
C VAL A 141 3.45 -3.16 8.51
N VAL A 142 2.41 -3.80 7.96
CA VAL A 142 1.17 -4.12 8.69
C VAL A 142 1.24 -5.55 9.22
N TRP A 143 0.83 -5.75 10.46
CA TRP A 143 0.96 -7.02 11.16
C TRP A 143 -0.40 -7.68 11.34
N LEU A 144 -0.67 -8.69 10.51
CA LEU A 144 -2.01 -9.26 10.37
C LEU A 144 -2.05 -10.66 10.97
N ASP A 145 -3.07 -10.96 11.77
CA ASP A 145 -3.34 -12.37 12.10
C ASP A 145 -3.87 -13.14 10.87
N GLU A 146 -4.07 -14.45 11.01
CA GLU A 146 -4.52 -15.30 9.90
C GLU A 146 -5.87 -14.85 9.30
N ARG A 147 -6.81 -14.42 10.14
CA ARG A 147 -8.14 -13.96 9.71
C ARG A 147 -8.03 -12.62 8.99
N GLU A 148 -7.27 -11.69 9.53
CA GLU A 148 -7.01 -10.37 8.97
C GLU A 148 -6.27 -10.47 7.62
N LEU A 149 -5.35 -11.42 7.50
CA LEU A 149 -4.61 -11.68 6.26
C LEU A 149 -5.48 -12.28 5.17
N ALA A 150 -6.29 -13.30 5.50
CA ALA A 150 -7.23 -13.89 4.56
C ALA A 150 -8.28 -12.88 4.08
N ALA A 151 -8.78 -12.04 4.99
CA ALA A 151 -9.68 -10.95 4.64
C ALA A 151 -9.01 -9.90 3.74
N LEU A 152 -7.73 -9.58 3.96
CA LEU A 152 -6.99 -8.68 3.08
C LEU A 152 -6.83 -9.28 1.68
N ASP A 153 -6.49 -10.57 1.57
CA ASP A 153 -6.37 -11.30 0.30
C ASP A 153 -7.65 -11.19 -0.56
N VAL A 154 -8.83 -11.32 0.06
CA VAL A 154 -10.13 -11.16 -0.63
C VAL A 154 -10.30 -9.76 -1.22
N THR A 155 -9.75 -8.73 -0.58
CA THR A 155 -9.86 -7.33 -1.07
C THR A 155 -8.88 -6.99 -2.19
N GLU A 156 -7.94 -7.89 -2.51
CA GLU A 156 -6.85 -7.65 -3.44
C GLU A 156 -6.93 -8.51 -4.72
N PRO A 157 -8.07 -8.52 -5.46
CA PRO A 157 -8.26 -9.42 -6.61
C PRO A 157 -7.28 -9.13 -7.76
N ASN A 158 -6.68 -7.94 -7.80
CA ASN A 158 -5.72 -7.51 -8.81
C ASN A 158 -4.26 -7.69 -8.38
N TYR A 159 -4.03 -8.34 -7.24
CA TYR A 159 -2.69 -8.59 -6.71
C TYR A 159 -2.51 -10.05 -6.33
N TRP A 160 -1.25 -10.45 -6.25
CA TRP A 160 -0.84 -11.68 -5.62
C TRP A 160 -0.08 -11.37 -4.35
N ARG A 161 -0.42 -12.04 -3.25
CA ARG A 161 0.44 -12.06 -2.08
C ARG A 161 1.70 -12.88 -2.41
N ARG A 162 2.85 -12.31 -2.08
CA ARG A 162 4.19 -12.84 -2.38
C ARG A 162 5.11 -12.64 -1.20
N ARG A 163 6.00 -13.58 -0.95
CA ARG A 163 7.01 -13.53 0.11
C ARG A 163 8.26 -12.83 -0.40
N LEU A 164 8.64 -11.75 0.27
CA LEU A 164 9.89 -11.03 0.01
C LEU A 164 11.07 -11.85 0.56
N PRO A 165 12.04 -12.23 -0.29
CA PRO A 165 13.25 -12.94 0.14
C PRO A 165 14.14 -12.00 0.97
N ALA A 166 14.35 -12.32 2.25
CA ALA A 166 15.03 -11.42 3.21
C ALA A 166 16.53 -11.21 2.92
N ASP A 167 17.15 -12.06 2.11
CA ASP A 167 18.51 -11.93 1.61
C ASP A 167 18.63 -10.90 0.48
N ARG A 168 17.58 -10.73 -0.34
CA ARG A 168 17.52 -9.74 -1.43
C ARG A 168 16.82 -8.45 -1.03
N HIS A 169 15.80 -8.54 -0.18
CA HIS A 169 14.98 -7.42 0.30
C HIS A 169 14.89 -7.44 1.83
N PRO A 170 15.98 -7.16 2.56
CA PRO A 170 15.92 -7.02 4.01
C PRO A 170 14.93 -5.92 4.41
N VAL A 171 14.16 -6.22 5.46
CA VAL A 171 13.25 -5.27 6.11
C VAL A 171 13.76 -5.06 7.54
N THR A 172 14.02 -3.82 7.90
CA THR A 172 14.54 -3.44 9.23
C THR A 172 13.60 -2.42 9.85
N LEU A 173 13.07 -2.70 11.04
CA LEU A 173 12.25 -1.73 11.78
C LEU A 173 13.05 -0.45 12.05
N GLU A 174 12.34 0.65 12.29
CA GLU A 174 12.96 1.90 12.74
C GLU A 174 13.79 1.75 14.03
N SER A 175 13.56 0.71 14.84
CA SER A 175 14.37 0.38 16.02
C SER A 175 15.71 -0.28 15.70
N GLY A 176 15.99 -0.64 14.45
CA GLY A 176 17.18 -1.40 14.04
C GLY A 176 16.98 -2.91 14.02
N VAL A 177 15.84 -3.43 14.50
CA VAL A 177 15.54 -4.86 14.49
C VAL A 177 15.19 -5.36 13.09
N ARG A 178 15.93 -6.35 12.59
CA ARG A 178 15.66 -6.99 11.30
C ARG A 178 14.48 -7.96 11.41
N LEU A 179 13.54 -7.84 10.48
CA LEU A 179 12.35 -8.68 10.44
C LEU A 179 12.60 -10.03 9.75
N PRO A 180 11.81 -11.06 10.09
CA PRO A 180 11.70 -12.25 9.24
C PRO A 180 11.14 -11.88 7.85
N PRO A 181 11.19 -12.81 6.87
CA PRO A 181 10.63 -12.57 5.55
C PRO A 181 9.19 -12.06 5.61
N CYS A 182 8.95 -10.90 5.02
CA CYS A 182 7.64 -10.25 4.97
C CYS A 182 6.87 -10.63 3.69
N PHE A 183 5.57 -10.37 3.68
CA PHE A 183 4.78 -10.42 2.45
C PHE A 183 4.68 -9.07 1.78
N VAL A 184 4.34 -9.08 0.50
CA VAL A 184 3.98 -7.91 -0.30
C VAL A 184 2.90 -8.32 -1.30
N TYR A 185 2.03 -7.39 -1.68
CA TYR A 185 1.03 -7.59 -2.73
C TYR A 185 1.59 -7.10 -4.07
N VAL A 186 1.90 -8.03 -4.97
CA VAL A 186 2.45 -7.76 -6.31
C VAL A 186 1.31 -7.67 -7.33
N GLY A 187 1.26 -6.59 -8.12
CA GLY A 187 0.18 -6.36 -9.08
C GLY A 187 0.18 -7.35 -10.23
N LYS A 188 -1.01 -7.82 -10.63
CA LYS A 188 -1.22 -8.74 -11.77
C LYS A 188 -1.02 -8.08 -13.13
N HIS A 189 -1.04 -6.75 -13.17
CA HIS A 189 -1.03 -5.96 -14.39
C HIS A 189 0.36 -5.41 -14.74
N GLY A 190 1.37 -5.66 -13.88
CA GLY A 190 2.67 -5.01 -13.99
C GLY A 190 2.65 -3.54 -13.54
N CYS A 191 3.63 -2.78 -13.98
CA CYS A 191 3.82 -1.38 -13.60
C CYS A 191 3.94 -0.45 -14.81
N LEU A 192 3.57 0.81 -14.64
CA LEU A 192 3.82 1.86 -15.61
C LEU A 192 5.30 2.25 -15.61
N VAL A 193 5.80 2.59 -16.80
CA VAL A 193 7.17 3.06 -17.00
C VAL A 193 7.20 4.47 -17.57
N ASP A 194 8.30 5.18 -17.34
CA ASP A 194 8.61 6.44 -17.99
C ASP A 194 9.09 6.26 -19.43
N GLU A 195 9.38 7.37 -20.12
CA GLU A 195 9.90 7.33 -21.50
C GLU A 195 11.26 6.60 -21.62
N GLY A 196 12.03 6.54 -20.52
CA GLY A 196 13.28 5.81 -20.43
C GLY A 196 13.11 4.32 -20.13
N GLY A 197 11.87 3.86 -19.92
CA GLY A 197 11.55 2.48 -19.54
C GLY A 197 11.77 2.16 -18.07
N ALA A 198 12.08 3.14 -17.22
CA ALA A 198 12.19 2.94 -15.78
C ALA A 198 10.80 2.90 -15.14
N ALA A 199 10.62 2.07 -14.12
CA ALA A 199 9.35 1.98 -13.40
C ALA A 199 9.00 3.32 -12.74
N ARG A 200 7.79 3.83 -12.99
CA ARG A 200 7.34 5.09 -12.39
C ARG A 200 7.19 4.94 -10.88
N ARG A 201 7.64 5.95 -10.15
CA ARG A 201 7.36 6.10 -8.72
C ARG A 201 5.95 6.59 -8.50
N LEU A 202 5.33 6.15 -7.40
CA LEU A 202 4.03 6.65 -6.99
C LEU A 202 4.17 8.11 -6.53
N THR A 203 3.34 9.00 -7.11
CA THR A 203 3.18 10.39 -6.67
C THR A 203 1.73 10.62 -6.24
N ASP A 204 1.37 11.86 -5.91
CA ASP A 204 -0.04 12.22 -5.80
C ASP A 204 -0.76 11.95 -7.14
N GLN A 205 -2.05 11.60 -7.05
CA GLN A 205 -2.82 11.15 -8.20
C GLN A 205 -3.06 12.25 -9.22
N HIS A 206 -3.19 13.50 -8.78
CA HIS A 206 -3.44 14.60 -9.70
C HIS A 206 -2.24 14.80 -10.63
N THR A 207 -1.04 14.90 -10.04
CA THR A 207 0.23 14.97 -10.78
C THR A 207 0.42 13.75 -11.67
N LEU A 208 0.21 12.54 -11.12
CA LEU A 208 0.39 11.29 -11.88
C LEU A 208 -0.51 11.24 -13.11
N ILE A 209 -1.80 11.48 -12.93
CA ILE A 209 -2.78 11.39 -14.03
C ILE A 209 -2.49 12.47 -15.07
N GLN A 210 -2.17 13.70 -14.65
CA GLN A 210 -1.85 14.77 -15.59
C GLN A 210 -0.64 14.42 -16.44
N VAL A 211 0.42 13.88 -15.84
CA VAL A 211 1.60 13.41 -16.57
C VAL A 211 1.24 12.31 -17.58
N LEU A 212 0.40 11.34 -17.19
CA LEU A 212 -0.05 10.29 -18.13
C LEU A 212 -0.83 10.85 -19.33
N LEU A 213 -1.70 11.84 -19.11
CA LEU A 213 -2.45 12.53 -20.17
C LEU A 213 -1.54 13.39 -21.06
N ASP A 214 -0.54 14.03 -20.47
CA ASP A 214 0.42 14.87 -21.18
C ASP A 214 1.30 14.05 -22.12
N GLU A 215 1.67 12.84 -21.70
CA GLU A 215 2.56 11.97 -22.45
C GLU A 215 1.83 11.05 -23.47
N SER A 216 0.53 10.78 -23.30
CA SER A 216 -0.25 9.93 -24.21
C SER A 216 -1.35 10.72 -24.92
N ALA A 217 -1.14 11.02 -26.21
CA ALA A 217 -2.12 11.72 -27.03
C ALA A 217 -3.43 10.92 -27.18
N GLU A 218 -3.34 9.59 -27.27
CA GLU A 218 -4.51 8.72 -27.36
C GLU A 218 -5.25 8.60 -26.03
N LEU A 219 -4.54 8.50 -24.90
CA LEU A 219 -5.17 8.55 -23.59
C LEU A 219 -5.92 9.86 -23.40
N ARG A 220 -5.32 10.99 -23.81
CA ARG A 220 -5.95 12.31 -23.76
C ARG A 220 -7.19 12.40 -24.65
N ARG A 221 -7.13 11.81 -25.85
CA ARG A 221 -8.29 11.73 -26.76
C ARG A 221 -9.44 10.92 -26.15
N LEU A 222 -9.12 9.86 -25.42
CA LEU A 222 -10.07 8.96 -24.78
C LEU A 222 -10.65 9.51 -23.48
N CYS A 223 -9.84 10.20 -22.68
CA CYS A 223 -10.14 10.51 -21.28
C CYS A 223 -10.30 12.01 -20.98
N GLY A 224 -10.02 12.88 -21.95
CA GLY A 224 -9.94 14.33 -21.74
C GLY A 224 -8.53 14.80 -21.39
N SER A 225 -8.41 16.07 -21.01
CA SER A 225 -7.14 16.78 -20.81
C SER A 225 -6.79 17.05 -19.35
N THR A 226 -7.71 16.76 -18.44
CA THR A 226 -7.58 17.00 -16.99
C THR A 226 -7.76 15.71 -16.19
N ALA A 227 -7.25 15.69 -14.96
CA ALA A 227 -7.40 14.54 -14.07
C ALA A 227 -8.88 14.25 -13.74
N GLU A 228 -9.72 15.28 -13.61
CA GLU A 228 -11.15 15.16 -13.36
C GLU A 228 -11.90 14.52 -14.55
N GLU A 229 -11.59 14.94 -15.78
CA GLU A 229 -12.13 14.32 -16.99
C GLU A 229 -11.70 12.87 -17.09
N PHE A 230 -10.43 12.56 -16.77
CA PHE A 230 -9.94 11.19 -16.71
C PHE A 230 -10.74 10.35 -15.73
N ILE A 231 -10.91 10.80 -14.49
CA ILE A 231 -11.68 10.10 -13.45
C ILE A 231 -13.12 9.86 -13.89
N SER A 232 -13.75 10.86 -14.53
CA SER A 232 -15.12 10.73 -15.05
C SER A 232 -15.19 9.68 -16.16
N SER A 233 -14.22 9.68 -17.08
CA SER A 233 -14.17 8.81 -18.24
C SER A 233 -13.97 7.35 -17.85
N VAL A 234 -13.02 7.08 -16.94
CA VAL A 234 -12.67 5.71 -16.52
C VAL A 234 -13.70 5.05 -15.60
N ARG A 235 -14.86 5.68 -15.37
CA ARG A 235 -16.04 5.00 -14.81
C ARG A 235 -16.61 3.98 -15.81
N ASP A 236 -16.45 4.23 -17.10
CA ASP A 236 -16.77 3.27 -18.16
C ASP A 236 -15.76 2.10 -18.16
N GLU A 237 -16.28 0.88 -18.05
CA GLU A 237 -15.48 -0.34 -18.06
C GLU A 237 -14.80 -0.59 -19.40
N ALA A 238 -15.50 -0.37 -20.52
CA ALA A 238 -14.93 -0.57 -21.85
C ALA A 238 -13.76 0.41 -22.10
N LEU A 239 -13.85 1.60 -21.53
CA LEU A 239 -12.75 2.56 -21.59
C LEU A 239 -11.55 2.11 -20.76
N ARG A 240 -11.77 1.59 -19.54
CA ARG A 240 -10.67 1.03 -18.74
C ARG A 240 -9.98 -0.13 -19.44
N ASP A 241 -10.74 -1.02 -20.08
CA ASP A 241 -10.18 -2.12 -20.87
C ASP A 241 -9.35 -1.60 -22.06
N THR A 242 -9.83 -0.54 -22.71
CA THR A 242 -9.08 0.13 -23.79
C THR A 242 -7.77 0.71 -23.27
N ILE A 243 -7.79 1.40 -22.12
CA ILE A 243 -6.59 1.96 -21.49
C ILE A 243 -5.60 0.85 -21.09
N TYR A 244 -6.09 -0.28 -20.60
CA TYR A 244 -5.26 -1.43 -20.26
C TYR A 244 -4.51 -1.99 -21.47
N GLN A 245 -5.12 -1.98 -22.66
CA GLN A 245 -4.43 -2.35 -23.91
C GLN A 245 -3.52 -1.22 -24.44
N LEU A 246 -3.87 0.05 -24.16
CA LEU A 246 -3.13 1.21 -24.62
C LEU A 246 -1.75 1.29 -23.98
N PHE A 247 -1.62 1.07 -22.66
CA PHE A 247 -0.33 1.23 -21.99
C PHE A 247 0.77 0.32 -22.57
N PRO A 248 0.57 -0.98 -22.79
CA PRO A 248 1.56 -1.81 -23.48
C PRO A 248 1.79 -1.40 -24.95
N ALA A 249 0.73 -1.01 -25.67
CA ALA A 249 0.83 -0.59 -27.07
C ALA A 249 1.73 0.65 -27.25
N GLU A 250 1.69 1.57 -26.29
CA GLU A 250 2.56 2.74 -26.21
C GLU A 250 3.90 2.49 -25.51
N ARG A 251 4.20 1.23 -25.13
CA ARG A 251 5.40 0.84 -24.36
C ARG A 251 5.52 1.56 -23.02
N ARG A 252 4.38 1.90 -22.42
CA ARG A 252 4.25 2.58 -21.12
C ARG A 252 3.99 1.63 -19.96
N ALA A 253 3.92 0.33 -20.20
CA ALA A 253 3.76 -0.69 -19.18
C ALA A 253 4.78 -1.82 -19.35
N GLN A 254 5.23 -2.37 -18.23
CA GLN A 254 6.08 -3.56 -18.20
C GLN A 254 5.59 -4.58 -17.19
N GLN A 255 5.78 -5.86 -17.52
CA GLN A 255 5.59 -6.96 -16.58
C GLN A 255 6.73 -7.01 -15.56
N GLN A 256 6.47 -7.60 -14.40
CA GLN A 256 7.42 -7.68 -13.30
C GLN A 256 7.73 -9.13 -12.94
N PRO A 257 8.33 -9.93 -13.86
CA PRO A 257 8.49 -11.37 -13.68
C PRO A 257 9.26 -11.74 -12.40
N GLU A 258 10.24 -10.92 -12.02
CA GLU A 258 11.04 -11.09 -10.80
C GLU A 258 10.21 -11.00 -9.51
N LEU A 259 9.20 -10.11 -9.47
CA LEU A 259 8.31 -9.97 -8.33
C LEU A 259 7.14 -10.95 -8.40
N VAL A 260 6.62 -11.22 -9.60
CA VAL A 260 5.52 -12.16 -9.82
C VAL A 260 5.94 -13.59 -9.50
N GLY A 261 7.20 -13.94 -9.82
CA GLY A 261 7.82 -15.23 -9.57
C GLY A 261 8.27 -15.46 -8.14
N LEU A 262 8.11 -14.49 -7.24
CA LEU A 262 8.36 -14.69 -5.82
C LEU A 262 7.45 -15.80 -5.26
N PRO A 263 7.86 -16.46 -4.15
CA PRO A 263 7.03 -17.48 -3.53
C PRO A 263 5.67 -16.91 -3.10
N SER A 264 4.57 -17.61 -3.39
CA SER A 264 3.20 -17.19 -3.02
C SER A 264 2.89 -17.29 -1.53
N ILE A 265 3.74 -18.03 -0.78
CA ILE A 265 3.39 -18.86 0.39
C ILE A 265 2.75 -20.17 -0.07
#